data_AF-A0AAD2FGW7-F1
#
_entry.id   AF-A0AAD2FGW7-F1
#
_cell.length_a   1.000
_cell.length_b   1.000
_cell.length_c   1.000
_cell.angle_alpha   90.00
_cell.angle_beta   90.00
_cell.angle_gamma   90.00
#
_symmetry.space_group_name_H-M   'P 1'
#
loop_
_entity.id
_entity.type
_entity.pdbx_description
1 polymer ?
#
loop_
_entity_poly.entity_id
_entity_poly.type
_entity_poly.pdbx_seq_one_letter_code
_entity_poly.pdbx_strand_id
1 'polypeptide(L)'
;MRLKTSPSSPRINSTQSRWKTLLLSGVVIGGVISQSPLVQQKPTASLNPPSESKSSLKRSSFTRLKGTKEDTIIPTVEYDVDGNCKALPFIRPAGTYFLNADIQPAPSPEAVTPAFHVGSFLANKVTHHMLGDIPHFELIKELLEGKEGGLTLDIGANQGFYTYYLAALGMEVHAFEIQEANFVSLQHGAEYNPKEVAEQVFVYPVGLGTRTGRMSMGGSTYDGHLKGIVGLNDGTIQTTSVDCFVYQNIQNLGNDLLSNVAFVKIDVEGFEIAVLQGARQSLFGPQGHVGGLIMEVGPSRWNRAFVSFNIGVQEMKKVAGHFQQSYILVRTSGTFVQSCPTSLVKGVIQDTNPRVLEGAEMYKMEMDEWEPVLSKLNEIEGDCNFWYIN
;
A
#
# COMPACT_ATOMS: atom_id res chain seq x y z
N MET A 1 42.38 58.59 25.98
CA MET A 1 42.63 57.13 25.91
C MET A 1 41.44 56.42 26.54
N ARG A 2 40.48 55.94 25.73
CA ARG A 2 39.48 54.91 26.06
C ARG A 2 38.67 54.60 24.80
N LEU A 3 38.59 53.30 24.50
CA LEU A 3 38.12 52.70 23.25
C LEU A 3 36.60 52.80 23.09
N LYS A 4 36.14 53.03 21.84
CA LYS A 4 34.77 52.80 21.39
C LYS A 4 34.59 51.32 21.07
N THR A 5 33.56 50.68 21.62
CA THR A 5 33.01 49.40 21.14
C THR A 5 31.49 49.54 21.01
N SER A 6 30.97 49.09 19.87
CA SER A 6 29.54 49.04 19.53
C SER A 6 28.90 47.76 20.08
N PRO A 7 27.61 47.78 20.46
CA PRO A 7 26.89 46.55 20.76
C PRO A 7 26.42 45.85 19.49
N SER A 8 26.61 44.53 19.48
CA SER A 8 26.18 43.55 18.48
C SER A 8 24.67 43.26 18.56
N SER A 9 24.04 43.17 17.40
CA SER A 9 22.70 42.65 17.18
C SER A 9 22.69 41.10 17.16
N PRO A 10 21.63 40.44 17.67
CA PRO A 10 21.60 38.98 17.80
C PRO A 10 21.17 38.26 16.52
N ARG A 11 21.72 37.05 16.36
CA ARG A 11 21.44 36.07 15.30
C ARG A 11 19.99 35.58 15.35
N ILE A 12 19.38 35.49 14.17
CA ILE A 12 18.08 34.86 13.91
C ILE A 12 18.32 33.35 13.80
N ASN A 13 17.78 32.57 14.74
CA ASN A 13 17.59 31.13 14.61
C ASN A 13 16.11 30.87 14.26
N SER A 14 15.86 30.30 13.09
CA SER A 14 14.54 29.85 12.66
C SER A 14 14.27 28.43 13.18
N THR A 15 13.42 28.31 14.18
CA THR A 15 12.83 27.05 14.66
C THR A 15 11.47 26.85 13.99
N GLN A 16 11.33 25.82 13.14
CA GLN A 16 10.06 25.44 12.53
C GLN A 16 9.37 24.31 13.32
N SER A 17 8.15 24.64 13.75
CA SER A 17 6.92 23.82 13.66
C SER A 17 6.88 22.43 14.32
N ARG A 18 6.50 22.41 15.61
CA ARG A 18 5.82 21.27 16.27
C ARG A 18 4.30 21.50 16.23
N TRP A 19 3.52 20.60 15.61
CA TRP A 19 2.06 20.60 15.73
C TRP A 19 1.64 19.83 16.99
N LYS A 20 0.95 20.54 17.91
CA LYS A 20 0.34 19.99 19.12
C LYS A 20 -1.13 19.66 18.88
N THR A 21 -1.49 18.47 19.35
CA THR A 21 -2.82 17.92 19.60
C THR A 21 -3.77 18.91 20.30
N LEU A 22 -5.00 19.05 19.80
CA LEU A 22 -6.12 19.61 20.56
C LEU A 22 -6.91 18.46 21.21
N LEU A 23 -6.74 18.32 22.52
CA LEU A 23 -7.68 17.65 23.41
C LEU A 23 -8.72 18.70 23.84
N LEU A 24 -10.01 18.43 23.66
CA LEU A 24 -11.07 19.14 24.35
C LEU A 24 -11.67 18.21 25.41
N SER A 25 -11.29 18.49 26.65
CA SER A 25 -11.91 17.98 27.88
C SER A 25 -13.27 18.65 28.10
N GLY A 26 -14.29 17.84 28.37
CA GLY A 26 -15.56 18.29 28.92
C GLY A 26 -16.11 17.24 29.88
N VAL A 27 -15.85 17.41 31.18
CA VAL A 27 -16.49 16.65 32.27
C VAL A 27 -17.69 17.48 32.74
N VAL A 28 -18.89 16.90 32.71
CA VAL A 28 -20.02 17.29 33.57
C VAL A 28 -20.63 16.02 34.17
N ILE A 29 -20.90 16.11 35.47
CA ILE A 29 -21.27 15.05 36.40
C ILE A 29 -22.79 14.83 36.41
N GLY A 30 -23.22 13.57 36.49
CA GLY A 30 -24.25 13.12 37.44
C GLY A 30 -25.73 13.06 37.00
N GLY A 31 -26.16 11.84 36.65
CA GLY A 31 -27.35 11.18 37.22
C GLY A 31 -28.75 11.60 36.75
N VAL A 32 -29.52 10.65 36.19
CA VAL A 32 -30.73 10.05 36.79
C VAL A 32 -31.28 8.97 35.83
N ILE A 33 -31.58 7.81 36.41
CA ILE A 33 -32.27 6.68 35.81
C ILE A 33 -33.75 7.03 35.62
N SER A 34 -34.30 6.82 34.42
CA SER A 34 -35.74 6.57 34.28
C SER A 34 -36.00 5.64 33.09
N GLN A 35 -36.69 4.54 33.37
CA GLN A 35 -37.11 3.51 32.44
C GLN A 35 -38.45 3.86 31.78
N SER A 36 -38.65 3.29 30.58
CA SER A 36 -39.92 2.84 29.96
C SER A 36 -40.54 3.74 28.88
N PRO A 37 -41.35 3.19 27.94
CA PRO A 37 -41.39 1.80 27.44
C PRO A 37 -41.41 1.67 25.90
N LEU A 38 -41.19 0.43 25.48
CA LEU A 38 -41.48 -0.14 24.16
C LEU A 38 -42.83 0.31 23.59
N VAL A 39 -42.83 0.75 22.34
CA VAL A 39 -44.02 0.80 21.47
C VAL A 39 -43.85 -0.25 20.36
N GLN A 40 -44.64 -1.31 20.46
CA GLN A 40 -44.87 -2.27 19.39
C GLN A 40 -45.80 -1.62 18.35
N GLN A 41 -45.38 -1.57 17.08
CA GLN A 41 -46.30 -1.37 15.95
C GLN A 41 -46.40 -2.67 15.14
N LYS A 42 -47.64 -3.16 15.01
CA LYS A 42 -48.06 -4.28 14.16
C LYS A 42 -48.21 -3.84 12.70
N PRO A 43 -48.13 -4.78 11.73
CA PRO A 43 -47.99 -4.49 10.31
C PRO A 43 -49.34 -4.18 9.64
N THR A 44 -49.34 -3.30 8.64
CA THR A 44 -50.48 -3.05 7.75
C THR A 44 -50.15 -3.33 6.28
N ALA A 45 -50.98 -4.21 5.73
CA ALA A 45 -51.43 -4.43 4.35
C ALA A 45 -50.69 -3.82 3.14
N SER A 46 -50.18 -4.75 2.31
CA SER A 46 -50.38 -4.92 0.87
C SER A 46 -50.69 -3.70 -0.02
N LEU A 47 -49.74 -3.39 -0.91
CA LEU A 47 -49.99 -2.84 -2.24
C LEU A 47 -49.10 -3.58 -3.25
N ASN A 48 -49.73 -4.26 -4.21
CA ASN A 48 -49.06 -4.88 -5.36
C ASN A 48 -48.71 -3.81 -6.41
N PRO A 49 -47.51 -3.82 -7.02
CA PRO A 49 -47.27 -3.20 -8.31
C PRO A 49 -47.42 -4.21 -9.47
N PRO A 50 -47.59 -3.72 -10.71
CA PRO A 50 -48.10 -4.50 -11.83
C PRO A 50 -47.05 -5.39 -12.51
N SER A 51 -47.58 -6.38 -13.22
CA SER A 51 -46.91 -7.32 -14.11
C SER A 51 -46.16 -6.67 -15.26
N GLU A 52 -44.92 -7.09 -15.54
CA GLU A 52 -44.41 -7.16 -16.92
C GLU A 52 -43.19 -8.09 -17.10
N SER A 53 -43.29 -8.87 -18.19
CA SER A 53 -42.29 -9.61 -18.97
C SER A 53 -41.30 -10.58 -18.29
N LYS A 54 -41.56 -11.88 -18.53
CA LYS A 54 -40.57 -12.96 -18.39
C LYS A 54 -39.59 -12.91 -19.55
N SER A 55 -38.36 -12.42 -19.34
CA SER A 55 -37.21 -12.81 -20.16
C SER A 55 -36.34 -13.79 -19.36
N SER A 56 -36.40 -15.06 -19.75
CA SER A 56 -35.61 -16.13 -19.17
C SER A 56 -34.13 -15.99 -19.56
N LEU A 57 -33.35 -15.29 -18.74
CA LEU A 57 -31.89 -15.38 -18.77
C LEU A 57 -31.48 -16.62 -17.96
N LYS A 58 -30.98 -17.62 -18.70
CA LYS A 58 -30.46 -18.87 -18.15
C LYS A 58 -29.38 -18.56 -17.12
N ARG A 59 -29.60 -19.00 -15.86
CA ARG A 59 -28.52 -19.22 -14.89
C ARG A 59 -27.47 -20.12 -15.55
N SER A 60 -26.30 -19.60 -15.90
CA SER A 60 -25.13 -20.43 -16.15
C SER A 60 -24.64 -20.94 -14.80
N SER A 61 -25.13 -22.10 -14.39
CA SER A 61 -24.46 -22.92 -13.41
C SER A 61 -23.06 -23.25 -13.95
N PHE A 62 -22.02 -22.66 -13.37
CA PHE A 62 -20.65 -23.14 -13.57
C PHE A 62 -20.55 -24.55 -13.00
N THR A 63 -20.86 -25.52 -13.84
CA THR A 63 -20.57 -26.92 -13.57
C THR A 63 -19.13 -27.10 -14.02
N ARG A 64 -18.23 -27.31 -13.04
CA ARG A 64 -16.84 -27.66 -13.28
C ARG A 64 -16.80 -28.83 -14.27
N LEU A 65 -16.36 -28.55 -15.50
CA LEU A 65 -16.08 -29.59 -16.48
C LEU A 65 -15.11 -30.56 -15.83
N LYS A 66 -15.52 -31.83 -15.66
CA LYS A 66 -14.62 -32.92 -15.32
C LYS A 66 -13.72 -33.15 -16.54
N GLY A 67 -12.64 -32.38 -16.60
CA GLY A 67 -11.51 -32.63 -17.47
C GLY A 67 -10.79 -33.91 -17.02
N THR A 68 -10.32 -34.63 -18.02
CA THR A 68 -9.44 -35.80 -17.94
C THR A 68 -8.24 -35.56 -17.02
N LYS A 69 -7.70 -36.64 -16.42
CA LYS A 69 -6.44 -36.63 -15.65
C LYS A 69 -5.28 -36.10 -16.52
N GLU A 70 -5.14 -34.79 -16.62
CA GLU A 70 -3.84 -34.17 -16.76
C GLU A 70 -3.22 -34.20 -15.36
N ASP A 71 -1.97 -34.64 -15.28
CA ASP A 71 -1.19 -34.55 -14.05
C ASP A 71 -1.22 -33.10 -13.58
N THR A 72 -1.99 -32.83 -12.53
CA THR A 72 -2.04 -31.52 -11.90
C THR A 72 -0.63 -31.25 -11.40
N ILE A 73 0.12 -30.42 -12.12
CA ILE A 73 1.44 -29.96 -11.68
C ILE A 73 1.17 -29.26 -10.34
N ILE A 74 1.57 -29.90 -9.25
CA ILE A 74 1.45 -29.31 -7.92
C ILE A 74 2.34 -28.07 -7.93
N PRO A 75 1.81 -26.88 -7.62
CA PRO A 75 2.65 -25.69 -7.47
C PRO A 75 3.71 -25.99 -6.41
N THR A 76 4.99 -25.88 -6.77
CA THR A 76 6.10 -26.16 -5.84
C THR A 76 6.97 -24.94 -5.70
N VAL A 77 7.22 -24.57 -4.45
CA VAL A 77 8.26 -23.61 -4.10
C VAL A 77 9.59 -24.35 -4.08
N GLU A 78 10.58 -23.87 -4.84
CA GLU A 78 11.93 -24.47 -4.87
C GLU A 78 12.87 -24.00 -3.75
N TYR A 79 12.41 -23.05 -2.93
CA TYR A 79 13.12 -22.56 -1.76
C TYR A 79 12.43 -23.02 -0.47
N ASP A 80 13.21 -23.14 0.61
CA ASP A 80 12.71 -23.49 1.93
C ASP A 80 12.57 -22.25 2.82
N VAL A 81 11.57 -22.26 3.69
CA VAL A 81 11.32 -21.22 4.69
C VAL A 81 11.73 -21.68 6.09
N ASP A 82 11.98 -20.73 6.99
CA ASP A 82 12.42 -21.07 8.34
C ASP A 82 11.34 -21.81 9.16
N GLY A 83 11.76 -22.39 10.29
CA GLY A 83 10.86 -23.11 11.19
C GLY A 83 9.73 -22.25 11.76
N ASN A 84 9.92 -20.93 11.89
CA ASN A 84 8.88 -20.03 12.39
C ASN A 84 7.77 -19.87 11.35
N CYS A 85 8.12 -19.75 10.06
CA CYS A 85 7.15 -19.74 8.97
C CYS A 85 6.36 -21.05 8.90
N LYS A 86 7.03 -22.20 9.01
CA LYS A 86 6.37 -23.53 8.99
C LYS A 86 5.43 -23.74 10.18
N ALA A 87 5.72 -23.12 11.32
CA ALA A 87 4.88 -23.17 12.52
C ALA A 87 3.79 -22.08 12.55
N LEU A 88 3.87 -21.07 11.67
CA LEU A 88 2.91 -19.98 11.62
C LEU A 88 1.55 -20.50 11.14
N PRO A 89 0.43 -20.17 11.81
CA PRO A 89 -0.90 -20.46 11.28
C PRO A 89 -1.06 -19.88 9.87
N PHE A 90 -1.79 -20.60 9.02
CA PHE A 90 -2.00 -20.22 7.63
C PHE A 90 -2.52 -18.79 7.50
N ILE A 91 -1.78 -17.94 6.78
CA ILE A 91 -2.17 -16.55 6.50
C ILE A 91 -3.26 -16.57 5.43
N ARG A 92 -4.49 -16.32 5.86
CA ARG A 92 -5.67 -16.21 5.00
C ARG A 92 -6.17 -14.76 4.93
N PRO A 93 -6.89 -14.39 3.86
CA PRO A 93 -7.62 -13.12 3.82
C PRO A 93 -8.55 -12.99 5.02
N ALA A 94 -8.76 -11.77 5.49
CA ALA A 94 -9.67 -11.51 6.59
C ALA A 94 -11.11 -11.90 6.22
N GLY A 95 -11.61 -12.96 6.85
CA GLY A 95 -13.01 -13.38 6.71
C GLY A 95 -13.98 -12.60 7.62
N THR A 96 -13.47 -11.73 8.48
CA THR A 96 -14.27 -10.85 9.34
C THR A 96 -14.34 -9.47 8.74
N TYR A 97 -15.56 -8.98 8.50
CA TYR A 97 -15.82 -7.61 8.07
C TYR A 97 -16.27 -6.76 9.28
N PHE A 98 -15.58 -5.65 9.54
CA PHE A 98 -15.90 -4.74 10.64
C PHE A 98 -16.74 -3.57 10.14
N LEU A 99 -18.06 -3.72 10.06
CA LEU A 99 -18.95 -2.64 9.65
C LEU A 99 -18.84 -1.45 10.61
N ASN A 100 -18.66 -0.24 10.07
CA ASN A 100 -18.61 0.99 10.83
C ASN A 100 -19.33 2.12 10.09
N ALA A 101 -20.45 2.60 10.64
CA ALA A 101 -21.29 3.61 10.02
C ALA A 101 -20.62 5.00 9.91
N ASP A 102 -19.54 5.25 10.65
CA ASP A 102 -18.79 6.51 10.57
C ASP A 102 -17.85 6.56 9.34
N ILE A 103 -17.61 5.42 8.69
CA ILE A 103 -16.82 5.34 7.47
C ILE A 103 -17.70 5.64 6.28
N GLN A 104 -17.38 6.73 5.56
CA GLN A 104 -18.14 7.19 4.42
C GLN A 104 -17.42 6.84 3.10
N PRO A 105 -18.15 6.67 2.00
CA PRO A 105 -17.55 6.48 0.68
C PRO A 105 -16.85 7.76 0.22
N ALA A 106 -15.68 7.60 -0.39
CA ALA A 106 -14.99 8.66 -1.09
C ALA A 106 -14.62 8.20 -2.51
N PRO A 107 -15.03 8.94 -3.55
CA PRO A 107 -14.69 8.59 -4.93
C PRO A 107 -13.23 8.97 -5.25
N SER A 108 -12.65 8.26 -6.21
CA SER A 108 -11.42 8.67 -6.88
C SER A 108 -11.59 10.03 -7.59
N PRO A 109 -10.50 10.80 -7.80
CA PRO A 109 -10.56 12.01 -8.62
C PRO A 109 -11.09 11.73 -10.04
N GLU A 110 -11.76 12.70 -10.66
CA GLU A 110 -12.34 12.56 -12.02
C GLU A 110 -11.31 12.20 -13.11
N ALA A 111 -10.05 12.61 -12.93
CA ALA A 111 -8.96 12.30 -13.85
C ALA A 111 -8.55 10.81 -13.81
N VAL A 112 -8.92 10.08 -12.76
CA VAL A 112 -8.55 8.67 -12.57
C VAL A 112 -9.60 7.77 -13.21
N THR A 113 -9.16 6.92 -14.14
CA THR A 113 -10.02 5.96 -14.83
C THR A 113 -9.40 4.56 -14.79
N PRO A 114 -10.17 3.50 -14.52
CA PRO A 114 -11.58 3.51 -14.12
C PRO A 114 -11.79 4.15 -12.74
N ALA A 115 -12.99 4.70 -12.51
CA ALA A 115 -13.34 5.28 -11.22
C ALA A 115 -13.53 4.18 -10.17
N PHE A 116 -13.15 4.47 -8.93
CA PHE A 116 -13.31 3.57 -7.79
C PHE A 116 -13.67 4.36 -6.54
N HIS A 117 -14.06 3.66 -5.48
CA HIS A 117 -14.33 4.26 -4.18
C HIS A 117 -13.46 3.64 -3.09
N VAL A 118 -13.21 4.40 -2.04
CA VAL A 118 -12.62 3.90 -0.79
C VAL A 118 -13.50 4.26 0.39
N GLY A 119 -13.42 3.49 1.47
CA GLY A 119 -13.96 3.93 2.75
C GLY A 119 -13.00 4.89 3.43
N SER A 120 -13.50 5.91 4.11
CA SER A 120 -12.68 6.74 5.00
C SER A 120 -13.48 7.38 6.13
N PHE A 121 -12.83 7.52 7.30
CA PHE A 121 -13.30 8.40 8.38
C PHE A 121 -13.23 9.90 8.01
N LEU A 122 -12.49 10.25 6.94
CA LEU A 122 -12.29 11.61 6.46
C LEU A 122 -12.56 11.70 4.95
N ALA A 123 -13.70 11.13 4.51
CA ALA A 123 -14.06 11.03 3.10
C ALA A 123 -14.00 12.36 2.32
N ASN A 124 -14.29 13.49 2.96
CA ASN A 124 -14.22 14.81 2.34
C ASN A 124 -12.79 15.34 2.11
N LYS A 125 -11.76 14.68 2.66
CA LYS A 125 -10.35 15.04 2.52
C LYS A 125 -9.57 14.02 1.70
N VAL A 126 -9.98 12.76 1.71
CA VAL A 126 -9.20 11.66 1.15
C VAL A 126 -9.00 11.76 -0.36
N THR A 127 -10.00 12.23 -1.11
CA THR A 127 -9.89 12.46 -2.56
C THR A 127 -8.80 13.49 -2.88
N HIS A 128 -8.57 14.48 -2.02
CA HIS A 128 -7.47 15.45 -2.20
C HIS A 128 -6.09 14.78 -2.08
N HIS A 129 -5.95 13.76 -1.22
CA HIS A 129 -4.69 13.01 -1.09
C HIS A 129 -4.39 12.19 -2.35
N MET A 130 -5.41 11.65 -3.02
CA MET A 130 -5.24 10.92 -4.28
C MET A 130 -4.79 11.78 -5.47
N LEU A 131 -4.94 13.11 -5.40
CA LEU A 131 -4.50 14.00 -6.50
C LEU A 131 -2.98 13.91 -6.73
N GLY A 132 -2.21 13.68 -5.67
CA GLY A 132 -0.78 13.45 -5.78
C GLY A 132 -0.44 12.14 -6.51
N ASP A 133 -1.35 11.18 -6.56
CA ASP A 133 -1.11 9.85 -7.13
C ASP A 133 -1.61 9.71 -8.58
N ILE A 134 -2.23 10.74 -9.16
CA ILE A 134 -2.71 10.70 -10.56
C ILE A 134 -1.64 10.20 -11.54
N PRO A 135 -0.38 10.69 -11.52
CA PRO A 135 0.66 10.15 -12.40
C PRO A 135 0.93 8.67 -12.20
N HIS A 136 0.80 8.17 -10.96
CA HIS A 136 1.00 6.75 -10.68
C HIS A 136 -0.16 5.92 -11.20
N PHE A 137 -1.41 6.36 -11.03
CA PHE A 137 -2.56 5.69 -11.61
C PHE A 137 -2.47 5.60 -13.14
N GLU A 138 -2.07 6.67 -13.83
CA GLU A 138 -1.83 6.66 -15.28
C GLU A 138 -0.80 5.58 -15.68
N LEU A 139 0.37 5.58 -15.03
CA LEU A 139 1.44 4.62 -15.32
C LEU A 139 1.03 3.17 -15.02
N ILE A 140 0.30 2.93 -13.93
CA ILE A 140 -0.22 1.60 -13.58
C ILE A 140 -1.17 1.12 -14.68
N LYS A 141 -2.10 1.97 -15.13
CA LYS A 141 -3.06 1.61 -16.17
C LYS A 141 -2.39 1.17 -17.45
N GLU A 142 -1.40 1.94 -17.90
CA GLU A 142 -0.63 1.62 -19.12
C GLU A 142 0.14 0.31 -18.96
N LEU A 143 0.78 0.10 -17.81
CA LEU A 143 1.54 -1.12 -17.53
C LEU A 143 0.66 -2.37 -17.51
N LEU A 144 -0.60 -2.23 -17.09
CA LEU A 144 -1.55 -3.32 -16.88
C LEU A 144 -2.57 -3.50 -18.02
N GLU A 145 -2.46 -2.72 -19.09
CA GLU A 145 -3.35 -2.86 -20.24
C GLU A 145 -3.30 -4.29 -20.82
N GLY A 146 -4.46 -4.95 -20.90
CA GLY A 146 -4.59 -6.32 -21.40
C GLY A 146 -4.09 -7.42 -20.46
N LYS A 147 -3.90 -7.12 -19.16
CA LYS A 147 -3.44 -8.07 -18.13
C LYS A 147 -4.54 -8.39 -17.10
N GLU A 148 -5.81 -8.24 -17.46
CA GLU A 148 -6.94 -8.51 -16.57
C GLU A 148 -6.90 -9.95 -16.01
N GLY A 149 -7.26 -10.10 -14.74
CA GLY A 149 -7.12 -11.35 -13.99
C GLY A 149 -5.70 -11.64 -13.50
N GLY A 150 -4.72 -10.77 -13.78
CA GLY A 150 -3.38 -10.89 -13.22
C GLY A 150 -3.34 -10.63 -11.71
N LEU A 151 -2.35 -11.21 -11.02
CA LEU A 151 -2.17 -11.06 -9.58
C LEU A 151 -1.37 -9.81 -9.26
N THR A 152 -1.83 -9.04 -8.26
CA THR A 152 -1.16 -7.85 -7.76
C THR A 152 -1.06 -7.84 -6.25
N LEU A 153 0.00 -7.21 -5.73
CA LEU A 153 0.24 -7.06 -4.29
C LEU A 153 0.25 -5.58 -3.93
N ASP A 154 -0.58 -5.17 -2.97
CA ASP A 154 -0.58 -3.82 -2.38
C ASP A 154 -0.07 -3.92 -0.93
N ILE A 155 1.23 -3.66 -0.74
CA ILE A 155 1.90 -3.80 0.55
C ILE A 155 1.96 -2.43 1.22
N GLY A 156 1.21 -2.28 2.32
CA GLY A 156 0.92 -0.99 2.96
C GLY A 156 -0.27 -0.30 2.30
N ALA A 157 -1.39 -1.01 2.23
CA ALA A 157 -2.57 -0.60 1.46
C ALA A 157 -3.28 0.65 2.00
N ASN A 158 -3.04 1.04 3.25
CA ASN A 158 -3.68 2.16 3.92
C ASN A 158 -5.22 2.06 3.77
N GLN A 159 -5.90 3.09 3.24
CA GLN A 159 -7.35 3.09 3.01
C GLN A 159 -7.75 2.43 1.67
N GLY A 160 -6.80 1.90 0.90
CA GLY A 160 -7.07 1.10 -0.31
C GLY A 160 -7.07 1.86 -1.63
N PHE A 161 -6.30 2.94 -1.75
CA PHE A 161 -6.28 3.75 -2.98
C PHE A 161 -5.80 2.92 -4.17
N TYR A 162 -4.63 2.29 -4.02
CA TYR A 162 -4.07 1.40 -5.03
C TYR A 162 -4.84 0.09 -5.08
N THR A 163 -5.28 -0.45 -3.92
CA THR A 163 -6.08 -1.67 -3.86
C THR A 163 -7.32 -1.64 -4.76
N TYR A 164 -8.21 -0.65 -4.56
CA TYR A 164 -9.46 -0.59 -5.33
C TYR A 164 -9.26 -0.07 -6.75
N TYR A 165 -8.21 0.70 -7.00
CA TYR A 165 -7.82 1.06 -8.35
C TYR A 165 -7.39 -0.15 -9.17
N LEU A 166 -6.49 -0.98 -8.63
CA LEU A 166 -6.03 -2.22 -9.27
C LEU A 166 -7.20 -3.19 -9.49
N ALA A 167 -8.09 -3.35 -8.50
CA ALA A 167 -9.28 -4.19 -8.66
C ALA A 167 -10.25 -3.64 -9.72
N ALA A 168 -10.40 -2.32 -9.84
CA ALA A 168 -11.21 -1.70 -10.87
C ALA A 168 -10.62 -1.86 -12.28
N LEU A 169 -9.30 -2.05 -12.40
CA LEU A 169 -8.63 -2.48 -13.63
C LEU A 169 -8.82 -3.98 -13.93
N GLY A 170 -9.54 -4.72 -13.08
CA GLY A 170 -9.80 -6.15 -13.27
C GLY A 170 -8.70 -7.07 -12.75
N MET A 171 -7.83 -6.57 -11.87
CA MET A 171 -6.74 -7.36 -11.27
C MET A 171 -7.20 -8.08 -10.00
N GLU A 172 -6.64 -9.26 -9.71
CA GLU A 172 -6.70 -9.88 -8.39
C GLU A 172 -5.72 -9.16 -7.45
N VAL A 173 -6.18 -8.72 -6.28
CA VAL A 173 -5.40 -7.85 -5.38
C VAL A 173 -5.27 -8.44 -3.98
N HIS A 174 -4.03 -8.67 -3.55
CA HIS A 174 -3.71 -9.01 -2.16
C HIS A 174 -3.15 -7.79 -1.44
N ALA A 175 -3.93 -7.23 -0.52
CA ALA A 175 -3.67 -5.97 0.16
C ALA A 175 -3.29 -6.18 1.63
N PHE A 176 -2.18 -5.61 2.08
CA PHE A 176 -1.64 -5.77 3.43
C PHE A 176 -1.66 -4.43 4.16
N GLU A 177 -2.34 -4.36 5.31
CA GLU A 177 -2.43 -3.14 6.12
C GLU A 177 -2.44 -3.48 7.62
N ILE A 178 -1.61 -2.80 8.40
CA ILE A 178 -1.39 -3.13 9.82
C ILE A 178 -2.15 -2.22 10.78
N GLN A 179 -2.49 -1.01 10.36
CA GLN A 179 -3.16 0.00 11.16
C GLN A 179 -4.66 -0.28 11.13
N GLU A 180 -5.26 -0.47 12.31
CA GLU A 180 -6.65 -0.93 12.44
C GLU A 180 -7.69 -0.02 11.77
N ALA A 181 -7.59 1.30 11.95
CA ALA A 181 -8.53 2.25 11.34
C ALA A 181 -8.43 2.28 9.80
N ASN A 182 -7.22 2.16 9.24
CA ASN A 182 -6.98 2.06 7.81
C ASN A 182 -7.46 0.70 7.29
N PHE A 183 -7.17 -0.38 8.01
CA PHE A 183 -7.64 -1.72 7.66
C PHE A 183 -9.18 -1.79 7.62
N VAL A 184 -9.87 -1.20 8.60
CA VAL A 184 -11.35 -1.12 8.60
C VAL A 184 -11.85 -0.24 7.44
N SER A 185 -11.15 0.85 7.11
CA SER A 185 -11.46 1.71 5.95
C SER A 185 -11.26 1.00 4.62
N LEU A 186 -10.16 0.26 4.48
CA LEU A 186 -9.84 -0.62 3.36
C LEU A 186 -10.93 -1.66 3.16
N GLN A 187 -11.46 -2.28 4.22
CA GLN A 187 -12.58 -3.21 4.10
C GLN A 187 -13.83 -2.56 3.51
N HIS A 188 -14.16 -1.32 3.89
CA HIS A 188 -15.38 -0.65 3.42
C HIS A 188 -15.38 -0.33 1.92
N GLY A 189 -14.23 -0.31 1.25
CA GLY A 189 -14.26 -0.18 -0.21
C GLY A 189 -15.00 -1.35 -0.89
N ALA A 190 -15.12 -2.52 -0.27
CA ALA A 190 -15.91 -3.64 -0.79
C ALA A 190 -17.42 -3.33 -0.80
N GLU A 191 -17.91 -2.46 0.09
CA GLU A 191 -19.30 -1.99 0.10
C GLU A 191 -19.56 -0.86 -0.92
N TYR A 192 -18.51 -0.11 -1.25
CA TYR A 192 -18.63 1.11 -2.04
C TYR A 192 -18.21 0.95 -3.51
N ASN A 193 -17.75 -0.24 -3.90
CA ASN A 193 -17.46 -0.58 -5.28
C ASN A 193 -18.42 -1.64 -5.82
N PRO A 194 -18.56 -1.77 -7.15
CA PRO A 194 -19.31 -2.86 -7.76
C PRO A 194 -18.82 -4.23 -7.28
N LYS A 195 -19.72 -5.20 -7.26
CA LYS A 195 -19.46 -6.54 -6.73
C LYS A 195 -18.27 -7.22 -7.42
N GLU A 196 -18.19 -7.08 -8.73
CA GLU A 196 -17.12 -7.61 -9.57
C GLU A 196 -15.73 -7.03 -9.25
N VAL A 197 -15.66 -5.80 -8.71
CA VAL A 197 -14.42 -5.19 -8.21
C VAL A 197 -14.12 -5.69 -6.80
N ALA A 198 -15.13 -5.70 -5.93
CA ALA A 198 -14.99 -6.12 -4.54
C ALA A 198 -14.54 -7.60 -4.40
N GLU A 199 -15.03 -8.49 -5.28
CA GLU A 199 -14.68 -9.92 -5.27
C GLU A 199 -13.21 -10.20 -5.66
N GLN A 200 -12.48 -9.21 -6.18
CA GLN A 200 -11.05 -9.33 -6.52
C GLN A 200 -10.11 -8.95 -5.37
N VAL A 201 -10.63 -8.42 -4.26
CA VAL A 201 -9.83 -7.81 -3.20
C VAL A 201 -9.72 -8.74 -1.99
N PHE A 202 -8.48 -9.09 -1.62
CA PHE A 202 -8.14 -9.92 -0.48
C PHE A 202 -7.28 -9.14 0.51
N VAL A 203 -7.81 -8.86 1.70
CA VAL A 203 -7.14 -7.99 2.68
C VAL A 203 -6.53 -8.77 3.84
N TYR A 204 -5.35 -8.37 4.29
CA TYR A 204 -4.56 -9.06 5.32
C TYR A 204 -4.09 -8.07 6.41
N PRO A 205 -4.48 -8.29 7.69
CA PRO A 205 -4.01 -7.48 8.81
C PRO A 205 -2.63 -7.96 9.30
N VAL A 206 -1.66 -8.04 8.39
CA VAL A 206 -0.32 -8.62 8.62
C VAL A 206 0.76 -7.68 8.09
N GLY A 207 1.78 -7.42 8.91
CA GLY A 207 2.94 -6.64 8.51
C GLY A 207 3.97 -7.51 7.76
N LEU A 208 4.48 -7.00 6.64
CA LEU A 208 5.50 -7.70 5.86
C LEU A 208 6.89 -7.13 6.17
N GLY A 209 7.89 -8.00 6.24
CA GLY A 209 9.28 -7.66 6.53
C GLY A 209 10.18 -8.89 6.40
N THR A 210 11.22 -8.99 7.22
CA THR A 210 12.21 -10.07 7.10
C THR A 210 11.89 -11.32 7.91
N ARG A 211 10.97 -11.28 8.87
CA ARG A 211 10.77 -12.36 9.85
C ARG A 211 9.33 -12.51 10.30
N THR A 212 8.97 -13.76 10.59
CA THR A 212 7.74 -14.12 11.29
C THR A 212 7.84 -13.81 12.78
N GLY A 213 6.82 -13.14 13.32
CA GLY A 213 6.76 -12.82 14.74
C GLY A 213 5.66 -11.83 15.06
N ARG A 214 5.85 -11.07 16.13
CA ARG A 214 4.99 -9.94 16.45
C ARG A 214 5.81 -8.69 16.71
N MET A 215 5.31 -7.57 16.19
CA MET A 215 5.90 -6.25 16.40
C MET A 215 4.84 -5.28 16.95
N SER A 216 5.31 -4.21 17.56
CA SER A 216 4.48 -3.07 17.96
C SER A 216 4.18 -2.15 16.77
N MET A 217 3.25 -1.23 16.98
CA MET A 217 2.96 -0.14 16.05
C MET A 217 3.70 1.13 16.47
N GLY A 218 4.26 1.85 15.50
CA GLY A 218 4.71 3.24 15.61
C GLY A 218 3.86 4.14 14.70
N GLY A 219 4.00 5.45 14.85
CA GLY A 219 3.23 6.43 14.06
C GLY A 219 1.77 6.56 14.46
N SER A 220 0.99 7.15 13.57
CA SER A 220 -0.44 7.46 13.67
C SER A 220 -1.21 6.90 12.47
N THR A 221 -2.42 7.38 12.19
CA THR A 221 -3.29 6.86 11.11
C THR A 221 -2.66 6.97 9.72
N TYR A 222 -1.83 7.97 9.45
CA TYR A 222 -1.29 8.20 8.10
C TYR A 222 0.18 7.78 7.92
N ASP A 223 0.89 7.54 9.01
CA ASP A 223 2.32 7.18 9.05
C ASP A 223 2.55 5.92 9.91
N GLY A 224 1.51 5.08 10.03
CA GLY A 224 1.52 3.87 10.83
C GLY A 224 2.55 2.88 10.31
N HIS A 225 3.51 2.49 11.15
CA HIS A 225 4.61 1.62 10.76
C HIS A 225 4.90 0.57 11.82
N LEU A 226 5.54 -0.52 11.41
CA LEU A 226 6.05 -1.50 12.35
C LEU A 226 7.15 -0.87 13.24
N LYS A 227 7.10 -1.20 14.53
CA LYS A 227 8.06 -0.77 15.52
C LYS A 227 8.39 -1.94 16.43
N GLY A 228 9.65 -2.16 16.74
CA GLY A 228 10.04 -3.21 17.69
C GLY A 228 11.50 -3.54 17.52
N ILE A 229 12.05 -4.36 18.41
CA ILE A 229 13.45 -4.83 18.33
C ILE A 229 13.50 -6.14 17.56
N VAL A 230 14.44 -6.28 16.60
CA VAL A 230 14.66 -7.55 15.89
C VAL A 230 14.79 -8.71 16.88
N GLY A 231 13.88 -9.68 16.82
CA GLY A 231 13.92 -10.89 17.64
C GLY A 231 13.18 -10.81 18.98
N LEU A 232 12.51 -9.72 19.31
CA LEU A 232 11.56 -9.66 20.42
C LEU A 232 10.13 -9.69 19.90
N ASN A 233 9.30 -10.59 20.46
CA ASN A 233 7.86 -10.58 20.26
C ASN A 233 7.24 -9.53 21.21
N ASP A 234 7.38 -8.26 20.85
CA ASP A 234 7.11 -7.13 21.76
C ASP A 234 5.82 -6.35 21.42
N GLY A 235 4.97 -6.86 20.53
CA GLY A 235 3.72 -6.19 20.19
C GLY A 235 2.57 -7.10 19.75
N THR A 236 1.54 -6.49 19.18
CA THR A 236 0.26 -7.13 18.82
C THR A 236 0.11 -7.38 17.33
N ILE A 237 0.91 -6.71 16.49
CA ILE A 237 0.82 -6.83 15.04
C ILE A 237 1.54 -8.11 14.61
N GLN A 238 0.81 -9.00 13.95
CA GLN A 238 1.40 -10.19 13.34
C GLN A 238 2.30 -9.76 12.18
N THR A 239 3.51 -10.29 12.13
CA THR A 239 4.44 -10.05 11.01
C THR A 239 4.88 -11.34 10.36
N THR A 240 5.25 -11.27 9.09
CA THR A 240 5.92 -12.34 8.34
C THR A 240 6.74 -11.79 7.18
N SER A 241 7.38 -12.66 6.40
CA SER A 241 8.02 -12.31 5.13
C SER A 241 7.13 -12.61 3.93
N VAL A 242 7.40 -11.97 2.79
CA VAL A 242 6.72 -12.28 1.52
C VAL A 242 7.01 -13.73 1.11
N ASP A 243 8.25 -14.19 1.24
CA ASP A 243 8.66 -15.57 0.97
C ASP A 243 7.82 -16.58 1.76
N CYS A 244 7.51 -16.26 3.04
CA CYS A 244 6.63 -17.08 3.87
C CYS A 244 5.17 -17.02 3.41
N PHE A 245 4.65 -15.83 3.10
CA PHE A 245 3.31 -15.68 2.56
C PHE A 245 3.12 -16.50 1.28
N VAL A 246 4.08 -16.41 0.35
CA VAL A 246 4.09 -17.17 -0.90
C VAL A 246 4.19 -18.66 -0.63
N TYR A 247 5.10 -19.09 0.24
CA TYR A 247 5.23 -20.49 0.64
C TYR A 247 3.93 -21.08 1.17
N GLN A 248 3.22 -20.34 2.04
CA GLN A 248 1.94 -20.81 2.57
C GLN A 248 0.85 -20.83 1.50
N ASN A 249 0.78 -19.83 0.63
CA ASN A 249 -0.34 -19.62 -0.29
C ASN A 249 -0.16 -20.22 -1.70
N ILE A 250 1.01 -20.78 -2.02
CA ILE A 250 1.29 -21.33 -3.37
C ILE A 250 0.26 -22.37 -3.84
N GLN A 251 -0.30 -23.16 -2.92
CA GLN A 251 -1.30 -24.18 -3.26
C GLN A 251 -2.66 -23.58 -3.62
N ASN A 252 -2.97 -22.38 -3.12
CA ASN A 252 -4.24 -21.71 -3.34
C ASN A 252 -4.16 -20.69 -4.49
N LEU A 253 -3.05 -19.96 -4.58
CA LEU A 253 -2.83 -18.90 -5.56
C LEU A 253 -2.03 -19.36 -6.78
N GLY A 254 -1.55 -20.61 -6.78
CA GLY A 254 -0.82 -21.20 -7.90
C GLY A 254 0.60 -20.64 -8.08
N ASN A 255 1.25 -21.07 -9.17
CA ASN A 255 2.59 -20.61 -9.53
C ASN A 255 2.62 -19.15 -10.01
N ASP A 256 1.47 -18.53 -10.29
CA ASP A 256 1.40 -17.12 -10.71
C ASP A 256 1.95 -16.18 -9.63
N LEU A 257 1.78 -16.55 -8.36
CA LEU A 257 2.35 -15.83 -7.21
C LEU A 257 3.89 -15.82 -7.19
N LEU A 258 4.54 -16.71 -7.94
CA LEU A 258 5.99 -16.74 -8.14
C LEU A 258 6.39 -16.20 -9.53
N SER A 259 5.69 -16.61 -10.57
CA SER A 259 6.16 -16.52 -11.96
C SER A 259 5.38 -15.53 -12.83
N ASN A 260 4.33 -14.89 -12.32
CA ASN A 260 3.52 -13.98 -13.11
C ASN A 260 2.78 -12.93 -12.25
N VAL A 261 3.48 -12.28 -11.32
CA VAL A 261 2.90 -11.18 -10.55
C VAL A 261 2.88 -9.93 -11.44
N ALA A 262 1.69 -9.46 -11.82
CA ALA A 262 1.54 -8.38 -12.78
C ALA A 262 2.08 -7.03 -12.23
N PHE A 263 1.83 -6.75 -10.95
CA PHE A 263 2.26 -5.52 -10.30
C PHE A 263 2.41 -5.65 -8.79
N VAL A 264 3.38 -4.94 -8.22
CA VAL A 264 3.59 -4.84 -6.78
C VAL A 264 3.71 -3.36 -6.39
N LYS A 265 3.02 -2.95 -5.33
CA LYS A 265 3.21 -1.66 -4.67
C LYS A 265 3.75 -1.89 -3.26
N ILE A 266 4.78 -1.15 -2.88
CA ILE A 266 5.36 -1.19 -1.53
C ILE A 266 5.46 0.24 -0.98
N ASP A 267 4.73 0.51 0.09
CA ASP A 267 4.77 1.80 0.80
C ASP A 267 4.42 1.52 2.26
N VAL A 268 5.46 1.27 3.06
CA VAL A 268 5.34 0.71 4.42
C VAL A 268 6.11 1.55 5.42
N GLU A 269 6.21 2.85 5.14
CA GLU A 269 6.68 3.85 6.09
C GLU A 269 8.06 3.54 6.68
N GLY A 270 9.01 3.11 5.83
CA GLY A 270 10.40 2.84 6.21
C GLY A 270 10.77 1.36 6.31
N PHE A 271 9.82 0.45 6.06
CA PHE A 271 10.03 -1.00 6.03
C PHE A 271 10.29 -1.54 4.61
N GLU A 272 10.40 -0.68 3.60
CA GLU A 272 10.45 -1.07 2.20
C GLU A 272 11.59 -2.07 1.94
N ILE A 273 12.79 -1.73 2.41
CA ILE A 273 13.96 -2.59 2.26
C ILE A 273 13.78 -3.93 2.99
N ALA A 274 13.11 -3.93 4.15
CA ALA A 274 12.85 -5.17 4.88
C ALA A 274 11.82 -6.06 4.15
N VAL A 275 10.82 -5.46 3.49
CA VAL A 275 9.89 -6.19 2.61
C VAL A 275 10.64 -6.80 1.43
N LEU A 276 11.51 -6.02 0.74
CA LEU A 276 12.33 -6.53 -0.35
C LEU A 276 13.21 -7.70 0.08
N GLN A 277 13.87 -7.57 1.23
CA GLN A 277 14.70 -8.63 1.81
C GLN A 277 13.90 -9.89 2.13
N GLY A 278 12.64 -9.73 2.55
CA GLY A 278 11.71 -10.81 2.81
C GLY A 278 11.06 -11.43 1.57
N ALA A 279 11.32 -10.91 0.37
CA ALA A 279 10.78 -11.37 -0.91
C ALA A 279 11.87 -11.95 -1.85
N ARG A 280 13.10 -12.12 -1.35
CA ARG A 280 14.27 -12.46 -2.16
C ARG A 280 14.23 -13.86 -2.74
N GLN A 281 13.47 -14.79 -2.15
CA GLN A 281 13.39 -16.15 -2.65
C GLN A 281 12.17 -16.34 -3.57
N SER A 282 11.11 -15.56 -3.32
CA SER A 282 9.87 -15.52 -4.11
C SER A 282 9.97 -14.54 -5.29
N LEU A 283 9.48 -13.32 -5.10
CA LEU A 283 9.29 -12.31 -6.14
C LEU A 283 10.59 -11.91 -6.83
N PHE A 284 11.70 -11.92 -6.08
CA PHE A 284 13.04 -11.56 -6.58
C PHE A 284 14.00 -12.76 -6.55
N GLY A 285 13.45 -13.99 -6.51
CA GLY A 285 14.22 -15.22 -6.65
C GLY A 285 14.46 -15.59 -8.11
N PRO A 286 15.18 -16.70 -8.39
CA PRO A 286 15.46 -17.16 -9.75
C PRO A 286 14.22 -17.45 -10.61
N GLN A 287 13.10 -17.79 -9.99
CA GLN A 287 11.81 -18.04 -10.67
C GLN A 287 10.87 -16.83 -10.60
N GLY A 288 11.26 -15.80 -9.84
CA GLY A 288 10.48 -14.61 -9.60
C GLY A 288 10.31 -13.80 -10.87
N HIS A 289 9.07 -13.50 -11.24
CA HIS A 289 8.79 -12.54 -12.30
C HIS A 289 7.69 -11.56 -11.87
N VAL A 290 8.07 -10.29 -11.81
CA VAL A 290 7.19 -9.16 -11.47
C VAL A 290 7.11 -8.23 -12.68
N GLY A 291 5.92 -7.97 -13.20
CA GLY A 291 5.70 -7.12 -14.37
C GLY A 291 6.07 -5.65 -14.11
N GLY A 292 5.72 -5.13 -12.94
CA GLY A 292 6.28 -3.88 -12.44
C GLY A 292 6.14 -3.70 -10.94
N LEU A 293 6.95 -2.80 -10.40
CA LEU A 293 7.02 -2.47 -8.99
C LEU A 293 7.06 -0.95 -8.83
N ILE A 294 6.21 -0.42 -7.95
CA ILE A 294 6.36 0.93 -7.40
C ILE A 294 6.70 0.85 -5.92
N MET A 295 7.61 1.70 -5.47
CA MET A 295 7.97 1.80 -4.06
C MET A 295 8.17 3.25 -3.63
N GLU A 296 7.50 3.66 -2.55
CA GLU A 296 7.77 4.95 -1.91
C GLU A 296 8.98 4.80 -0.98
N VAL A 297 10.06 5.51 -1.27
CA VAL A 297 11.33 5.32 -0.55
C VAL A 297 11.77 6.61 0.11
N GLY A 298 11.94 6.51 1.44
CA GLY A 298 12.58 7.50 2.29
C GLY A 298 13.78 6.93 3.03
N PRO A 299 15.03 7.14 2.57
CA PRO A 299 16.19 6.53 3.20
C PRO A 299 16.39 6.93 4.67
N SER A 300 15.89 8.12 5.06
CA SER A 300 15.91 8.60 6.45
C SER A 300 15.07 7.73 7.40
N ARG A 301 14.08 6.99 6.86
CA ARG A 301 13.16 6.12 7.60
C ARG A 301 13.63 4.66 7.71
N TRP A 302 14.64 4.22 6.96
CA TRP A 302 15.09 2.81 6.92
C TRP A 302 15.60 2.26 8.26
N ASN A 303 16.04 3.13 9.17
CA ASN A 303 16.44 2.71 10.50
C ASN A 303 15.27 2.13 11.33
N ARG A 304 14.01 2.44 10.98
CA ARG A 304 12.80 1.85 11.57
C ARG A 304 12.81 0.32 11.43
N ALA A 305 13.39 -0.18 10.34
CA ALA A 305 13.55 -1.59 10.05
C ALA A 305 14.97 -2.13 10.29
N PHE A 306 15.81 -1.39 11.03
CA PHE A 306 17.22 -1.75 11.30
C PHE A 306 18.09 -1.85 10.05
N VAL A 307 17.70 -1.15 8.99
CA VAL A 307 18.44 -1.09 7.73
C VAL A 307 19.33 0.15 7.73
N SER A 308 20.62 -0.05 7.49
CA SER A 308 21.56 1.06 7.27
C SER A 308 21.44 1.59 5.84
N PHE A 309 21.81 2.86 5.63
CA PHE A 309 21.79 3.49 4.31
C PHE A 309 22.50 2.63 3.23
N ASN A 310 23.72 2.16 3.51
CA ASN A 310 24.45 1.32 2.55
C ASN A 310 23.70 0.01 2.24
N ILE A 311 23.12 -0.66 3.25
CA ILE A 311 22.32 -1.87 3.00
C ILE A 311 21.13 -1.54 2.10
N GLY A 312 20.39 -0.47 2.38
CA GLY A 312 19.25 -0.08 1.55
C GLY A 312 19.64 0.25 0.12
N VAL A 313 20.72 1.01 -0.11
CA VAL A 313 21.26 1.27 -1.47
C VAL A 313 21.57 -0.03 -2.20
N GLN A 314 22.24 -0.99 -1.54
CA GLN A 314 22.55 -2.27 -2.17
C GLN A 314 21.30 -3.09 -2.50
N GLU A 315 20.26 -3.05 -1.66
CA GLU A 315 19.00 -3.74 -1.93
C GLU A 315 18.22 -3.11 -3.08
N MET A 316 18.13 -1.78 -3.15
CA MET A 316 17.52 -1.06 -4.27
C MET A 316 18.20 -1.46 -5.59
N LYS A 317 19.54 -1.49 -5.62
CA LYS A 317 20.31 -1.90 -6.81
C LYS A 317 20.11 -3.38 -7.17
N LYS A 318 20.02 -4.27 -6.18
CA LYS A 318 19.73 -5.69 -6.44
C LYS A 318 18.37 -5.84 -7.11
N VAL A 319 17.34 -5.22 -6.53
CA VAL A 319 15.98 -5.24 -7.08
C VAL A 319 15.96 -4.65 -8.49
N ALA A 320 16.65 -3.54 -8.73
CA ALA A 320 16.81 -2.96 -10.07
C ALA A 320 17.33 -3.96 -11.12
N GLY A 321 18.23 -4.88 -10.71
CA GLY A 321 18.77 -5.92 -11.58
C GLY A 321 17.76 -7.00 -12.00
N HIS A 322 16.57 -7.06 -11.39
CA HIS A 322 15.48 -7.97 -11.77
C HIS A 322 14.51 -7.38 -12.81
N PHE A 323 14.69 -6.12 -13.18
CA PHE A 323 13.82 -5.42 -14.12
C PHE A 323 14.59 -4.90 -15.32
N GLN A 324 13.91 -4.75 -16.46
CA GLN A 324 14.52 -4.19 -17.66
C GLN A 324 14.88 -2.72 -17.48
N GLN A 325 14.03 -1.96 -16.79
CA GLN A 325 14.18 -0.53 -16.61
C GLN A 325 13.79 -0.11 -15.19
N SER A 326 14.49 0.91 -14.68
CA SER A 326 14.20 1.55 -13.39
C SER A 326 14.08 3.05 -13.57
N TYR A 327 13.25 3.68 -12.75
CA TYR A 327 12.96 5.11 -12.83
C TYR A 327 12.76 5.73 -11.45
N ILE A 328 12.98 7.03 -11.38
CA ILE A 328 12.50 7.88 -10.29
C ILE A 328 11.46 8.85 -10.85
N LEU A 329 10.36 9.02 -10.11
CA LEU A 329 9.37 10.05 -10.41
C LEU A 329 9.55 11.22 -9.45
N VAL A 330 9.94 12.38 -9.98
CA VAL A 330 10.06 13.64 -9.24
C VAL A 330 8.87 14.54 -9.46
N ARG A 331 8.56 15.38 -8.48
CA ARG A 331 7.41 16.28 -8.48
C ARG A 331 7.80 17.65 -9.03
N THR A 332 7.06 18.14 -10.02
CA THR A 332 7.26 19.46 -10.62
C THR A 332 6.29 20.51 -10.08
N SER A 333 5.16 20.08 -9.51
CA SER A 333 4.17 20.95 -8.86
C SER A 333 3.40 20.21 -7.76
N GLY A 334 2.53 20.92 -7.05
CA GLY A 334 1.68 20.35 -5.99
C GLY A 334 2.29 20.43 -4.59
N THR A 335 1.61 19.83 -3.62
CA THR A 335 1.94 19.90 -2.18
C THR A 335 3.17 19.09 -1.79
N PHE A 336 3.55 18.10 -2.59
CA PHE A 336 4.63 17.14 -2.29
C PHE A 336 5.95 17.44 -3.02
N VAL A 337 6.10 18.63 -3.63
CA VAL A 337 7.34 19.00 -4.32
C VAL A 337 8.55 18.97 -3.39
N GLN A 338 8.35 19.28 -2.11
CA GLN A 338 9.43 19.33 -1.15
C GLN A 338 9.96 17.94 -0.78
N SER A 339 9.13 16.89 -0.80
CA SER A 339 9.56 15.53 -0.48
C SER A 339 10.31 14.87 -1.64
N CYS A 340 9.94 15.20 -2.89
CA CYS A 340 10.61 14.66 -4.08
C CYS A 340 10.89 15.72 -5.17
N PRO A 341 11.80 16.68 -4.93
CA PRO A 341 12.04 17.79 -5.85
C PRO A 341 12.92 17.41 -7.06
N THR A 342 12.78 18.15 -8.16
CA THR A 342 13.61 18.00 -9.38
C THR A 342 15.11 18.27 -9.14
N SER A 343 15.49 18.91 -8.02
CA SER A 343 16.89 19.09 -7.63
C SER A 343 17.62 17.77 -7.29
N LEU A 344 16.87 16.71 -7.00
CA LEU A 344 17.42 15.37 -6.75
C LEU A 344 18.11 14.82 -8.00
N VAL A 345 17.48 14.99 -9.16
CA VAL A 345 17.93 14.40 -10.42
C VAL A 345 18.87 15.31 -11.21
N LYS A 346 18.76 16.63 -11.00
CA LYS A 346 19.58 17.62 -11.72
C LYS A 346 21.09 17.42 -11.48
N GLY A 347 21.81 17.13 -12.57
CA GLY A 347 23.25 16.89 -12.56
C GLY A 347 23.67 15.59 -11.87
N VAL A 348 22.72 14.69 -11.63
CA VAL A 348 22.96 13.36 -11.06
C VAL A 348 22.56 12.28 -12.04
N ILE A 349 21.37 12.41 -12.63
CA ILE A 349 20.86 11.48 -13.63
C ILE A 349 21.27 11.94 -15.03
N GLN A 350 21.67 10.98 -15.87
CA GLN A 350 22.10 11.15 -17.25
C GLN A 350 20.94 11.28 -18.23
N ASP A 351 19.76 10.75 -17.90
CA ASP A 351 18.55 10.92 -18.70
C ASP A 351 18.19 12.41 -18.85
N THR A 352 18.27 12.90 -20.09
CA THR A 352 17.99 14.30 -20.46
C THR A 352 16.62 14.49 -21.09
N ASN A 353 15.86 13.41 -21.28
CA ASN A 353 14.55 13.43 -21.92
C ASN A 353 13.53 12.66 -21.06
N PRO A 354 13.20 13.17 -19.86
CA PRO A 354 12.25 12.51 -18.97
C PRO A 354 10.87 12.44 -19.62
N ARG A 355 10.09 11.43 -19.22
CA ARG A 355 8.66 11.41 -19.52
C ARG A 355 7.97 12.46 -18.65
N VAL A 356 7.28 13.39 -19.29
CA VAL A 356 6.50 14.44 -18.62
C VAL A 356 5.10 13.90 -18.32
N LEU A 357 4.68 14.02 -17.06
CA LEU A 357 3.39 13.62 -16.54
C LEU A 357 2.72 14.82 -15.85
N GLU A 358 1.43 14.73 -15.53
CA GLU A 358 0.74 15.81 -14.83
C GLU A 358 1.38 16.08 -13.46
N GLY A 359 2.06 17.22 -13.32
CA GLY A 359 2.72 17.61 -12.08
C GLY A 359 3.95 16.77 -11.68
N ALA A 360 4.46 15.94 -12.58
CA ALA A 360 5.62 15.09 -12.34
C ALA A 360 6.49 14.87 -13.59
N GLU A 361 7.73 14.45 -13.38
CA GLU A 361 8.65 13.99 -14.41
C GLU A 361 9.23 12.65 -14.00
N MET A 362 9.27 11.70 -14.92
CA MET A 362 9.78 10.35 -14.70
C MET A 362 11.10 10.19 -15.47
N TYR A 363 12.18 10.00 -14.73
CA TYR A 363 13.54 9.89 -15.25
C TYR A 363 14.01 8.45 -15.17
N LYS A 364 14.61 7.94 -16.25
CA LYS A 364 15.27 6.63 -16.23
C LYS A 364 16.52 6.69 -15.36
N MET A 365 16.74 5.65 -14.57
CA MET A 365 17.90 5.52 -13.68
C MET A 365 18.86 4.44 -14.16
N GLU A 366 20.16 4.76 -14.14
CA GLU A 366 21.25 3.81 -14.36
C GLU A 366 21.85 3.31 -13.02
N MET A 367 22.55 2.17 -13.08
CA MET A 367 23.02 1.45 -11.88
C MET A 367 23.98 2.24 -10.97
N ASP A 368 24.76 3.15 -11.54
CA ASP A 368 25.71 4.02 -10.82
C ASP A 368 25.05 5.28 -10.25
N GLU A 369 23.81 5.58 -10.62
CA GLU A 369 23.08 6.79 -10.19
C GLU A 369 22.29 6.59 -8.88
N TRP A 370 22.01 5.34 -8.50
CA TRP A 370 21.26 5.00 -7.28
C TRP A 370 21.82 5.62 -6.01
N GLU A 371 23.12 5.43 -5.73
CA GLU A 371 23.72 5.92 -4.49
C GLU A 371 23.75 7.46 -4.41
N PRO A 372 24.17 8.20 -5.46
CA PRO A 372 24.06 9.66 -5.47
C PRO A 372 22.63 10.20 -5.28
N VAL A 373 21.64 9.62 -5.97
CA VAL A 373 20.23 10.05 -5.86
C VAL A 373 19.71 9.78 -4.45
N LEU A 374 19.92 8.58 -3.92
CA LEU A 374 19.46 8.21 -2.57
C LEU A 374 20.19 9.02 -1.49
N SER A 375 21.45 9.40 -1.69
CA SER A 375 22.18 10.26 -0.75
C SER A 375 21.55 11.64 -0.67
N LYS A 376 21.26 12.29 -1.82
CA LYS A 376 20.55 13.58 -1.83
C LYS A 376 19.15 13.47 -1.22
N LEU A 377 18.43 12.39 -1.51
CA LEU A 377 17.11 12.15 -0.95
C LEU A 377 17.16 12.03 0.58
N ASN A 378 18.16 11.31 1.10
CA ASN A 378 18.41 11.20 2.53
C ASN A 378 18.77 12.54 3.18
N GLU A 379 19.58 13.37 2.52
CA GLU A 379 19.99 14.69 3.02
C GLU A 379 18.83 15.66 3.21
N ILE A 380 17.82 15.59 2.33
CA ILE A 380 16.61 16.42 2.43
C ILE A 380 15.51 15.77 3.29
N GLU A 381 15.77 14.59 3.85
CA GLU A 381 14.78 13.76 4.54
C GLU A 381 13.49 13.57 3.72
N GLY A 382 13.65 13.39 2.41
CA GLY A 382 12.55 13.31 1.46
C GLY A 382 12.13 11.88 1.14
N ASP A 383 11.03 11.78 0.40
CA ASP A 383 10.37 10.54 0.02
C ASP A 383 9.97 10.61 -1.46
N CYS A 384 10.45 9.66 -2.26
CA CYS A 384 10.21 9.60 -3.70
C CYS A 384 9.67 8.23 -4.12
N ASN A 385 8.87 8.21 -5.18
CA ASN A 385 8.43 6.97 -5.80
C ASN A 385 9.45 6.49 -6.83
N PHE A 386 9.95 5.27 -6.62
CA PHE A 386 10.81 4.56 -7.55
C PHE A 386 10.00 3.49 -8.27
N TRP A 387 10.23 3.37 -9.57
CA TRP A 387 9.52 2.47 -10.46
C TRP A 387 10.50 1.47 -11.07
N TYR A 388 10.06 0.23 -11.21
CA TYR A 388 10.79 -0.84 -11.87
C TYR A 388 9.84 -1.57 -12.82
N ILE A 389 10.25 -1.76 -14.07
CA ILE A 389 9.36 -2.20 -15.15
C ILE A 389 10.04 -3.28 -16.00
N ASN A 390 9.28 -4.32 -16.35
CA ASN A 390 9.62 -5.38 -17.31
C ASN A 390 8.81 -5.30 -18.60
#